data_AF-A0A0C5GE95-F1
#
_entry.id   AF-A0A0C5GE95-F1
#
_cell.length_a   1.000
_cell.length_b   1.000
_cell.length_c   1.000
_cell.angle_alpha   90.00
_cell.angle_beta   90.00
_cell.angle_gamma   90.00
#
_symmetry.space_group_name_H-M   'P 1'
#
loop_
_entity.id
_entity.type
_entity.pdbx_description
1 polymer ?
#
loop_
_entity_poly.entity_id
_entity_poly.type
_entity_poly.pdbx_seq_one_letter_code
_entity_poly.pdbx_strand_id
1 'polypeptide(L)'
;MGATSVTLGEEIMLLSLDDESGEARDRLSAGWGVASGTLLELVLAGRVTVENGLLDVTDPSPTGTPLLDERLEMITEWAGSLPRADGAAAGPKAKNWLVKDQGKAVEATVRSLLDRGLVREHKHRLLGLFPVRRYPEADGAVERELRERLTAVVLEGGRPDDRTTGLVALLHAAELHRIAFPDLSRKELAERVKPRMAELAEGHRVGDSLREALRTMRAAMAAVTAATAATTIAAAI
;
A
#
# COMPACT_ATOMS: atom_id res chain seq x y z
N MET A 1 3.08 -25.72 -3.52
CA MET A 1 1.97 -25.26 -2.66
C MET A 1 2.40 -23.96 -2.01
N GLY A 2 2.29 -22.83 -2.72
CA GLY A 2 2.46 -21.50 -2.11
C GLY A 2 1.08 -20.94 -1.83
N ALA A 3 0.72 -20.77 -0.56
CA ALA A 3 -0.54 -20.13 -0.14
C ALA A 3 -0.66 -18.77 -0.86
N THR A 4 -1.70 -18.45 -1.62
CA THR A 4 -3.01 -17.93 -1.18
C THR A 4 -2.96 -16.94 -0.01
N SER A 5 -1.82 -16.32 0.30
CA SER A 5 -1.75 -15.23 1.27
C SER A 5 -2.33 -13.95 0.67
N VAL A 6 -2.98 -13.15 1.50
CA VAL A 6 -3.38 -11.78 1.14
C VAL A 6 -2.10 -10.99 0.88
N THR A 7 -2.06 -10.11 -0.12
CA THR A 7 -0.91 -9.27 -0.46
C THR A 7 -0.84 -8.03 0.43
N LEU A 8 0.32 -7.38 0.55
CA LEU A 8 0.43 -6.12 1.30
C LEU A 8 -0.52 -5.03 0.75
N GLY A 9 -0.72 -4.97 -0.57
CA GLY A 9 -1.69 -4.05 -1.19
C GLY A 9 -3.12 -4.36 -0.75
N GLU A 10 -3.51 -5.64 -0.73
CA GLU A 10 -4.82 -6.08 -0.24
C GLU A 10 -5.00 -5.87 1.27
N GLU A 11 -3.96 -6.09 2.10
CA GLU A 11 -4.00 -5.80 3.54
C GLU A 11 -4.25 -4.31 3.81
N ILE A 12 -3.54 -3.41 3.11
CA ILE A 12 -3.75 -1.96 3.21
C ILE A 12 -5.16 -1.60 2.74
N MET A 13 -5.62 -2.20 1.63
CA MET A 13 -6.96 -1.94 1.12
C MET A 13 -8.04 -2.38 2.10
N LEU A 14 -7.92 -3.55 2.73
CA LEU A 14 -8.85 -4.05 3.74
C LEU A 14 -8.96 -3.09 4.91
N LEU A 15 -7.84 -2.60 5.46
CA LEU A 15 -7.86 -1.59 6.52
C LEU A 15 -8.52 -0.27 6.07
N SER A 16 -8.30 0.11 4.81
CA SER A 16 -8.80 1.36 4.24
C SER A 16 -10.28 1.32 3.84
N LEU A 17 -10.88 0.15 3.64
CA LEU A 17 -12.30 0.03 3.33
C LEU A 17 -13.13 0.48 4.53
N ASP A 18 -14.07 1.39 4.29
CA ASP A 18 -15.02 1.80 5.30
C ASP A 18 -16.18 0.78 5.38
N ASP A 19 -16.43 0.20 6.55
CA ASP A 19 -17.49 -0.82 6.73
C ASP A 19 -18.91 -0.30 6.42
N GLU A 20 -19.16 1.01 6.54
CA GLU A 20 -20.49 1.60 6.33
C GLU A 20 -20.73 2.05 4.89
N SER A 21 -19.74 2.66 4.24
CA SER A 21 -19.82 3.24 2.90
C SER A 21 -19.13 2.42 1.82
N GLY A 22 -18.17 1.56 2.18
CA GLY A 22 -17.30 0.79 1.29
C GLY A 22 -16.35 1.62 0.45
N GLU A 23 -16.22 2.92 0.74
CA GLU A 23 -15.21 3.78 0.14
C GLU A 23 -13.88 3.67 0.91
N ALA A 24 -12.77 3.90 0.21
CA ALA A 24 -11.47 3.99 0.86
C ALA A 24 -11.40 5.26 1.72
N ARG A 25 -11.21 5.10 3.04
CA ARG A 25 -10.87 6.20 3.94
C ARG A 25 -9.52 6.78 3.52
N ASP A 26 -9.45 8.10 3.38
CA ASP A 26 -8.28 8.81 2.83
C ASP A 26 -7.81 8.23 1.49
N ARG A 27 -8.72 8.23 0.51
CA ARG A 27 -8.58 7.56 -0.80
C ARG A 27 -7.26 7.81 -1.52
N LEU A 28 -6.69 9.02 -1.40
CA LEU A 28 -5.40 9.34 -2.01
C LEU A 28 -4.27 8.58 -1.29
N SER A 29 -4.16 8.72 0.02
CA SER A 29 -3.14 8.03 0.84
C SER A 29 -3.30 6.50 0.76
N ALA A 30 -4.53 6.00 0.76
CA ALA A 30 -4.85 4.59 0.55
C ALA A 30 -4.38 4.10 -0.83
N GLY A 31 -4.65 4.85 -1.91
CA GLY A 31 -4.18 4.48 -3.25
C GLY A 31 -2.67 4.40 -3.36
N TRP A 32 -1.95 5.34 -2.73
CA TRP A 32 -0.49 5.30 -2.63
C TRP A 32 0.02 4.12 -1.81
N GLY A 33 -0.64 3.83 -0.68
CA GLY A 33 -0.33 2.67 0.15
C GLY A 33 -0.54 1.35 -0.59
N VAL A 34 -1.67 1.19 -1.29
CA VAL A 34 -2.02 -0.01 -2.07
C VAL A 34 -1.04 -0.23 -3.22
N ALA A 35 -0.73 0.80 -4.00
CA ALA A 35 0.25 0.70 -5.10
C ALA A 35 1.65 0.37 -4.58
N SER A 36 2.08 1.03 -3.50
CA SER A 36 3.39 0.77 -2.88
C SER A 36 3.46 -0.63 -2.27
N GLY A 37 2.39 -1.09 -1.62
CA GLY A 37 2.26 -2.45 -1.11
C GLY A 37 2.36 -3.48 -2.22
N THR A 38 1.66 -3.25 -3.34
CA THR A 38 1.74 -4.13 -4.51
C THR A 38 3.14 -4.19 -5.10
N LEU A 39 3.81 -3.04 -5.24
CA LEU A 39 5.19 -2.99 -5.72
C LEU A 39 6.16 -3.69 -4.75
N LEU A 40 5.95 -3.55 -3.44
CA LEU A 40 6.75 -4.23 -2.42
C LEU A 40 6.61 -5.74 -2.49
N GLU A 41 5.42 -6.26 -2.78
CA GLU A 41 5.25 -7.70 -2.99
C GLU A 41 5.99 -8.23 -4.21
N LEU A 42 6.02 -7.44 -5.29
CA LEU A 42 6.80 -7.81 -6.47
C LEU A 42 8.31 -7.81 -6.16
N VAL A 43 8.78 -6.92 -5.28
CA VAL A 43 10.16 -6.93 -4.78
C VAL A 43 10.43 -8.16 -3.92
N LEU A 44 9.54 -8.48 -2.97
CA LEU A 44 9.67 -9.66 -2.11
C LEU A 44 9.60 -10.97 -2.91
N ALA A 45 8.83 -10.99 -4.00
CA ALA A 45 8.77 -12.10 -4.94
C ALA A 45 9.96 -12.14 -5.93
N GLY A 46 10.88 -11.18 -5.88
CA GLY A 46 12.05 -11.11 -6.77
C GLY A 46 11.72 -10.85 -8.24
N ARG A 47 10.53 -10.30 -8.53
CA ARG A 47 10.08 -9.97 -9.90
C ARG A 47 10.59 -8.62 -10.36
N VAL A 48 10.75 -7.69 -9.42
CA VAL A 48 11.30 -6.36 -9.67
C VAL A 48 12.30 -6.00 -8.58
N THR A 49 13.21 -5.08 -8.88
CA THR A 49 14.06 -4.42 -7.90
C THR A 49 13.82 -2.93 -7.92
N VAL A 50 14.05 -2.30 -6.77
CA VAL A 50 14.00 -0.84 -6.64
C VAL A 50 15.27 -0.38 -5.94
N GLU A 51 16.17 0.26 -6.68
CA GLU A 51 17.47 0.71 -6.19
C GLU A 51 17.70 2.18 -6.56
N ASN A 52 18.04 3.03 -5.59
CA ASN A 52 18.28 4.46 -5.82
C ASN A 52 17.12 5.17 -6.56
N GLY A 53 15.88 4.73 -6.32
CA GLY A 53 14.70 5.27 -7.01
C GLY A 53 14.39 4.67 -8.38
N LEU A 54 15.27 3.84 -8.93
CA LEU A 54 15.11 3.18 -10.22
C LEU A 54 14.41 1.85 -10.04
N LEU A 55 13.45 1.57 -10.91
CA LEU A 55 12.72 0.31 -10.97
C LEU A 55 13.29 -0.51 -12.13
N ASP A 56 13.63 -1.77 -11.86
CA ASP A 56 14.02 -2.75 -12.87
C ASP A 56 13.16 -4.01 -12.77
N VAL A 57 12.85 -4.62 -13.92
CA VAL A 57 12.09 -5.88 -13.99
C VAL A 57 13.09 -7.02 -14.12
N THR A 58 13.35 -7.70 -13.00
CA THR A 58 14.36 -8.75 -12.90
C THR A 58 13.87 -10.10 -13.39
N ASP A 59 12.58 -10.41 -13.17
CA ASP A 59 11.94 -11.64 -13.63
C ASP A 59 10.49 -11.35 -14.03
N PRO A 60 10.12 -11.41 -15.32
CA PRO A 60 8.74 -11.19 -15.76
C PRO A 60 7.85 -12.43 -15.58
N SER A 61 8.35 -13.52 -15.02
CA SER A 61 7.56 -14.73 -14.80
C SER A 61 6.40 -14.50 -13.82
N PRO A 62 5.24 -15.16 -14.01
CA PRO A 62 4.12 -15.03 -13.09
C PRO A 62 4.51 -15.38 -11.64
N THR A 63 3.97 -14.64 -10.70
CA THR A 63 4.00 -14.91 -9.26
C THR A 63 3.01 -16.01 -8.86
N GLY A 64 1.98 -16.24 -9.68
CA GLY A 64 0.84 -17.11 -9.36
C GLY A 64 -0.27 -16.41 -8.58
N THR A 65 -0.12 -15.11 -8.29
CA THR A 65 -1.16 -14.24 -7.74
C THR A 65 -1.68 -13.34 -8.86
N PRO A 66 -2.93 -13.51 -9.34
CA PRO A 66 -3.44 -12.78 -10.50
C PRO A 66 -3.31 -11.25 -10.41
N LEU A 67 -3.54 -10.67 -9.22
CA LEU A 67 -3.35 -9.24 -8.97
C LEU A 67 -1.90 -8.79 -9.24
N LEU A 68 -0.93 -9.54 -8.73
CA LEU A 68 0.49 -9.21 -8.90
C LEU A 68 0.95 -9.45 -10.34
N ASP A 69 0.45 -10.50 -10.99
CA ASP A 69 0.80 -10.85 -12.37
C ASP A 69 0.32 -9.76 -13.35
N GLU A 70 -0.91 -9.30 -13.17
CA GLU A 70 -1.47 -8.19 -13.94
C GLU A 70 -0.69 -6.87 -13.71
N ARG A 71 -0.10 -6.65 -12.53
CA ARG A 71 0.73 -5.46 -12.26
C ARG A 71 2.14 -5.60 -12.80
N LEU A 72 2.73 -6.79 -12.71
CA LEU A 72 4.03 -7.08 -13.29
C LEU A 72 4.03 -6.88 -14.81
N GLU A 73 2.97 -7.32 -15.50
CA GLU A 73 2.80 -7.10 -16.93
C GLU A 73 2.76 -5.61 -17.27
N MET A 74 1.92 -4.83 -16.57
CA MET A 74 1.85 -3.38 -16.81
C MET A 74 3.17 -2.65 -16.50
N ILE A 75 3.89 -3.06 -15.46
CA ILE A 75 5.21 -2.50 -15.13
C ILE A 75 6.19 -2.79 -16.26
N THR A 76 6.20 -4.04 -16.76
CA THR A 76 7.08 -4.49 -17.85
C THR A 76 6.83 -3.69 -19.13
N GLU A 77 5.57 -3.56 -19.54
CA GLU A 77 5.18 -2.77 -20.71
C GLU A 77 5.54 -1.29 -20.54
N TRP A 78 5.22 -0.72 -19.38
CA TRP A 78 5.51 0.68 -19.10
C TRP A 78 7.02 0.95 -19.13
N ALA A 79 7.81 0.15 -18.42
CA ALA A 79 9.27 0.29 -18.37
C ALA A 79 9.88 0.13 -19.77
N GLY A 80 9.41 -0.85 -20.55
CA GLY A 80 9.87 -1.09 -21.92
C GLY A 80 9.49 0.02 -22.92
N SER A 81 8.44 0.78 -22.63
CA SER A 81 8.00 1.91 -23.47
C SER A 81 8.81 3.20 -23.26
N LEU A 82 9.59 3.29 -22.19
CA LEU A 82 10.37 4.49 -21.88
C LEU A 82 11.58 4.61 -22.82
N PRO A 83 11.92 5.84 -23.27
CA PRO A 83 13.14 6.04 -24.04
C PRO A 83 14.36 5.52 -23.29
N ARG A 84 15.20 4.74 -23.96
CA ARG A 84 16.51 4.37 -23.42
C ARG A 84 17.33 5.64 -23.33
N ALA A 85 17.55 6.10 -22.11
CA ALA A 85 18.33 7.29 -21.89
C ALA A 85 19.81 6.93 -21.72
N ASP A 86 20.66 7.78 -22.28
CA ASP A 86 22.10 7.68 -22.26
C ASP A 86 22.61 8.08 -20.86
N GLY A 87 22.57 7.14 -19.91
CA GLY A 87 23.11 7.30 -18.56
C GLY A 87 22.18 6.82 -17.43
N ALA A 88 22.79 6.46 -16.29
CA ALA A 88 22.13 5.81 -15.16
C ALA A 88 20.99 6.62 -14.49
N ALA A 89 20.90 7.93 -14.70
CA ALA A 89 19.92 8.80 -14.04
C ALA A 89 18.53 8.85 -14.70
N ALA A 90 18.32 8.10 -15.79
CA ALA A 90 17.15 8.27 -16.65
C ALA A 90 16.39 6.96 -16.99
N GLY A 91 16.60 5.91 -16.19
CA GLY A 91 15.79 4.69 -16.21
C GLY A 91 14.38 4.87 -15.63
N PRO A 92 13.53 3.82 -15.70
CA PRO A 92 12.19 3.82 -15.11
C PRO A 92 12.27 4.17 -13.62
N LYS A 93 11.54 5.20 -13.18
CA LYS A 93 11.54 5.62 -11.76
C LYS A 93 10.37 4.99 -11.03
N ALA A 94 10.61 4.32 -9.91
CA ALA A 94 9.56 3.73 -9.09
C ALA A 94 8.49 4.75 -8.71
N LYS A 95 8.89 5.99 -8.35
CA LYS A 95 7.95 7.09 -8.10
C LYS A 95 7.01 7.36 -9.28
N ASN A 96 7.51 7.35 -10.52
CA ASN A 96 6.69 7.64 -11.70
C ASN A 96 5.68 6.52 -11.96
N TRP A 97 6.07 5.27 -11.72
CA TRP A 97 5.15 4.13 -11.73
C TRP A 97 4.05 4.31 -10.68
N LEU A 98 4.41 4.61 -9.43
CA LEU A 98 3.43 4.76 -8.35
C LEU A 98 2.44 5.92 -8.62
N VAL A 99 2.90 7.06 -9.17
CA VAL A 99 2.01 8.15 -9.62
C VAL A 99 1.00 7.63 -10.66
N LYS A 100 1.47 6.83 -11.62
CA LYS A 100 0.65 6.28 -12.71
C LYS A 100 -0.34 5.23 -12.22
N ASP A 101 0.06 4.42 -11.24
CA ASP A 101 -0.68 3.22 -10.83
C ASP A 101 -1.64 3.47 -9.66
N GLN A 102 -1.38 4.41 -8.75
CA GLN A 102 -2.15 4.57 -7.49
C GLN A 102 -3.68 4.53 -7.64
N GLY A 103 -4.24 5.14 -8.69
CA GLY A 103 -5.69 5.11 -8.93
C GLY A 103 -6.19 3.74 -9.42
N LYS A 104 -5.43 3.09 -10.31
CA LYS A 104 -5.77 1.77 -10.88
C LYS A 104 -5.51 0.64 -9.91
N ALA A 105 -4.51 0.79 -9.04
CA ALA A 105 -4.13 -0.17 -8.02
C ALA A 105 -5.30 -0.43 -7.06
N VAL A 106 -6.03 0.61 -6.65
CA VAL A 106 -7.23 0.48 -5.80
C VAL A 106 -8.29 -0.37 -6.50
N GLU A 107 -8.64 -0.04 -7.74
CA GLU A 107 -9.67 -0.77 -8.49
C GLU A 107 -9.29 -2.24 -8.71
N ALA A 108 -8.04 -2.49 -9.10
CA ALA A 108 -7.52 -3.85 -9.29
C ALA A 108 -7.52 -4.64 -7.97
N THR A 109 -7.13 -4.01 -6.87
CA THR A 109 -7.09 -4.64 -5.55
C THR A 109 -8.48 -4.98 -5.03
N VAL A 110 -9.45 -4.06 -5.17
CA VAL A 110 -10.86 -4.35 -4.81
C VAL A 110 -11.41 -5.51 -5.64
N ARG A 111 -11.12 -5.55 -6.94
CA ARG A 111 -11.49 -6.68 -7.80
C ARG A 111 -10.85 -7.99 -7.31
N SER A 112 -9.57 -7.98 -6.96
CA SER A 112 -8.88 -9.16 -6.41
C SER A 112 -9.54 -9.65 -5.11
N LEU A 113 -9.86 -8.73 -4.19
CA LEU A 113 -10.55 -9.05 -2.94
C LEU A 113 -11.93 -9.68 -3.18
N LEU A 114 -12.68 -9.19 -4.19
CA LEU A 114 -13.97 -9.76 -4.59
C LEU A 114 -13.82 -11.14 -5.20
N ASP A 115 -12.91 -11.30 -6.17
CA ASP A 115 -12.70 -12.56 -6.90
C ASP A 115 -12.22 -13.67 -5.95
N ARG A 116 -11.49 -13.30 -4.90
CA ARG A 116 -11.04 -14.20 -3.83
C ARG A 116 -12.06 -14.39 -2.71
N GLY A 117 -13.20 -13.70 -2.76
CA GLY A 117 -14.26 -13.78 -1.75
C GLY A 117 -13.88 -13.20 -0.38
N LEU A 118 -12.84 -12.38 -0.31
CA LEU A 118 -12.40 -11.71 0.92
C LEU A 118 -13.31 -10.53 1.28
N VAL A 119 -13.94 -9.90 0.29
CA VAL A 119 -14.99 -8.89 0.49
C VAL A 119 -16.22 -9.25 -0.33
N ARG A 120 -17.39 -8.73 0.05
CA ARG A 120 -18.65 -8.92 -0.69
C ARG A 120 -19.12 -7.62 -1.32
N GLU A 121 -19.61 -7.65 -2.56
CA GLU A 121 -20.27 -6.47 -3.13
C GLU A 121 -21.68 -6.30 -2.55
N HIS A 122 -21.88 -5.27 -1.73
CA HIS A 122 -23.19 -4.86 -1.24
C HIS A 122 -23.64 -3.60 -2.00
N LYS A 123 -24.64 -3.73 -2.88
CA LYS A 123 -25.22 -2.57 -3.58
C LYS A 123 -26.28 -1.92 -2.71
N HIS A 124 -26.00 -0.75 -2.15
CA HIS A 124 -26.99 0.06 -1.45
C HIS A 124 -27.49 1.20 -2.35
N ARG A 125 -28.80 1.50 -2.29
CA ARG A 125 -29.35 2.74 -2.85
C ARG A 125 -29.52 3.74 -1.71
N LEU A 126 -28.75 4.82 -1.72
CA LEU A 126 -29.06 5.99 -0.88
C LEU A 126 -30.21 6.75 -1.55
N LEU A 127 -31.34 6.88 -0.85
CA LEU A 127 -32.52 7.68 -1.22
C LEU A 127 -32.87 7.64 -2.73
N GLY A 128 -32.89 6.45 -3.33
CA GLY A 128 -33.49 6.19 -4.64
C GLY A 128 -32.74 6.65 -5.90
N LEU A 129 -31.63 7.39 -5.81
CA LEU A 129 -31.03 8.03 -7.01
C LEU A 129 -29.57 7.67 -7.32
N PHE A 130 -28.77 7.17 -6.37
CA PHE A 130 -27.38 6.76 -6.64
C PHE A 130 -27.04 5.40 -6.01
N PRO A 131 -26.59 4.40 -6.81
CA PRO A 131 -26.06 3.16 -6.26
C PRO A 131 -24.67 3.41 -5.64
N VAL A 132 -24.54 3.15 -4.34
CA VAL A 132 -23.25 3.07 -3.65
C VAL A 132 -22.85 1.60 -3.60
N ARG A 133 -21.63 1.29 -4.07
CA ARG A 133 -21.05 -0.05 -3.96
C ARG A 133 -20.30 -0.14 -2.64
N ARG A 134 -20.64 -1.14 -1.82
CA ARG A 134 -19.97 -1.43 -0.56
C ARG A 134 -19.18 -2.72 -0.66
N TYR A 135 -18.09 -2.80 0.09
CA TYR A 135 -17.20 -3.96 0.10
C TYR A 135 -16.87 -4.42 1.53
N PRO A 136 -17.88 -4.77 2.37
CA PRO A 136 -17.59 -5.34 3.69
C PRO A 136 -16.77 -6.63 3.55
N GLU A 137 -15.84 -6.85 4.48
CA GLU A 137 -15.12 -8.11 4.57
C GLU A 137 -16.10 -9.27 4.76
N ALA A 138 -15.83 -10.42 4.14
CA ALA A 138 -16.75 -11.54 4.11
C ALA A 138 -16.99 -12.17 5.50
N ASP A 139 -15.96 -12.27 6.34
CA ASP A 139 -16.02 -12.83 7.70
C ASP A 139 -15.22 -12.04 8.76
N GLY A 140 -14.54 -10.96 8.35
CA GLY A 140 -13.76 -10.09 9.24
C GLY A 140 -12.45 -10.72 9.73
N ALA A 141 -12.11 -11.94 9.31
CA ALA A 141 -11.02 -12.70 9.92
C ALA A 141 -9.64 -12.17 9.53
N VAL A 142 -9.48 -11.74 8.27
CA VAL A 142 -8.21 -11.21 7.76
C VAL A 142 -7.95 -9.85 8.39
N GLU A 143 -8.94 -8.96 8.47
CA GLU A 143 -8.74 -7.66 9.11
C GLU A 143 -8.45 -7.81 10.61
N ARG A 144 -9.15 -8.72 11.31
CA ARG A 144 -8.85 -8.98 12.74
C ARG A 144 -7.42 -9.49 12.94
N GLU A 145 -6.99 -10.49 12.19
CA GLU A 145 -5.61 -11.01 12.27
C GLU A 145 -4.58 -9.92 11.95
N LEU A 146 -4.86 -9.10 10.94
CA LEU A 146 -4.03 -7.96 10.57
C LEU A 146 -3.91 -6.92 11.69
N ARG A 147 -5.03 -6.55 12.34
CA ARG A 147 -5.04 -5.59 13.45
C ARG A 147 -4.37 -6.15 14.70
N GLU A 148 -4.56 -7.44 15.00
CA GLU A 148 -3.85 -8.14 16.08
C GLU A 148 -2.34 -8.13 15.84
N ARG A 149 -1.90 -8.46 14.62
CA ARG A 149 -0.50 -8.44 14.21
C ARG A 149 0.13 -7.04 14.32
N LEU A 150 -0.58 -6.00 13.89
CA LEU A 150 -0.15 -4.61 14.03
C LEU A 150 -0.08 -4.19 15.51
N THR A 151 -1.06 -4.57 16.32
CA THR A 151 -1.10 -4.28 17.76
C THR A 151 0.09 -4.92 18.47
N ALA A 152 0.36 -6.20 18.21
CA ALA A 152 1.47 -6.93 18.82
C ALA A 152 2.81 -6.22 18.60
N VAL A 153 3.09 -5.70 17.41
CA VAL A 153 4.40 -5.11 17.10
C VAL A 153 4.50 -3.62 17.46
N VAL A 154 3.40 -2.86 17.30
CA VAL A 154 3.39 -1.40 17.53
C VAL A 154 3.04 -1.04 18.97
N LEU A 155 2.13 -1.76 19.62
CA LEU A 155 1.65 -1.40 20.96
C LEU A 155 2.25 -2.27 22.06
N GLU A 156 2.56 -3.52 21.75
CA GLU A 156 3.02 -4.52 22.75
C GLU A 156 4.54 -4.80 22.66
N GLY A 157 5.24 -4.19 21.70
CA GLY A 157 6.69 -4.33 21.56
C GLY A 157 7.16 -5.67 20.98
N GLY A 158 6.25 -6.43 20.35
CA GLY A 158 6.55 -7.65 19.62
C GLY A 158 7.55 -7.42 18.48
N ARG A 159 8.23 -8.50 18.08
CA ARG A 159 9.21 -8.47 16.99
C ARG A 159 8.51 -8.76 15.65
N PRO A 160 8.49 -7.80 14.70
CA PRO A 160 7.92 -8.05 13.38
C PRO A 160 8.82 -8.96 12.53
N ASP A 161 8.20 -9.70 11.62
CA ASP A 161 8.87 -10.29 10.46
C ASP A 161 9.05 -9.27 9.33
N ASP A 162 9.69 -9.67 8.23
CA ASP A 162 9.99 -8.78 7.10
C ASP A 162 8.71 -8.21 6.47
N ARG A 163 7.68 -9.05 6.34
CA ARG A 163 6.38 -8.67 5.77
C ARG A 163 5.69 -7.61 6.64
N THR A 164 5.62 -7.84 7.94
CA THR A 164 4.99 -6.92 8.90
C THR A 164 5.80 -5.64 9.04
N THR A 165 7.13 -5.72 8.96
CA THR A 165 8.00 -4.54 8.90
C THR A 165 7.68 -3.70 7.66
N GLY A 166 7.53 -4.35 6.49
CA GLY A 166 7.15 -3.69 5.25
C GLY A 166 5.78 -3.01 5.36
N LEU A 167 4.77 -3.71 5.88
CA LEU A 167 3.44 -3.16 6.12
C LEU A 167 3.49 -1.92 7.03
N VAL A 168 4.17 -2.02 8.17
CA VAL A 168 4.30 -0.90 9.13
C VAL A 168 4.98 0.30 8.48
N ALA A 169 6.04 0.07 7.70
CA ALA A 169 6.75 1.13 7.00
C ALA A 169 5.87 1.84 5.95
N LEU A 170 5.07 1.08 5.20
CA LEU A 170 4.14 1.62 4.21
C LEU A 170 3.00 2.41 4.85
N LEU A 171 2.34 1.84 5.86
CA LEU A 171 1.26 2.51 6.61
C LEU A 171 1.75 3.81 7.25
N HIS A 172 2.97 3.80 7.80
CA HIS A 172 3.56 5.00 8.40
C HIS A 172 3.83 6.09 7.37
N ALA A 173 4.39 5.74 6.21
CA ALA A 173 4.71 6.71 5.17
C ALA A 173 3.50 7.23 4.39
N ALA A 174 2.43 6.44 4.32
CA ALA A 174 1.14 6.89 3.78
C ALA A 174 0.29 7.62 4.85
N GLU A 175 0.82 7.89 6.04
CA GLU A 175 0.09 8.55 7.15
C GLU A 175 -1.22 7.86 7.57
N LEU A 176 -1.33 6.55 7.35
CA LEU A 176 -2.54 5.75 7.60
C LEU A 176 -2.68 5.30 9.07
N HIS A 177 -2.09 6.03 10.03
CA HIS A 177 -2.07 5.64 11.46
C HIS A 177 -3.48 5.51 12.05
N ARG A 178 -4.40 6.40 11.67
CA ARG A 178 -5.80 6.37 12.12
C ARG A 178 -6.59 5.21 11.53
N ILE A 179 -6.20 4.74 10.34
CA ILE A 179 -6.80 3.57 9.71
C ILE A 179 -6.30 2.29 10.39
N ALA A 180 -5.00 2.22 10.68
CA ALA A 180 -4.39 1.09 11.38
C ALA A 180 -4.90 0.94 12.83
N PHE A 181 -5.09 2.05 13.54
CA PHE A 181 -5.52 2.08 14.95
C PHE A 181 -6.72 3.03 15.16
N PRO A 182 -7.92 2.65 14.72
CA PRO A 182 -9.09 3.52 14.73
C PRO A 182 -9.59 3.86 16.14
N ASP A 183 -9.33 2.98 17.11
CA ASP A 183 -9.80 3.12 18.49
C ASP A 183 -8.93 4.03 19.36
N LEU A 184 -7.76 4.45 18.85
CA LEU A 184 -6.84 5.31 19.59
C LEU A 184 -7.13 6.79 19.39
N SER A 185 -6.95 7.57 20.45
CA SER A 185 -7.05 9.02 20.39
C SER A 185 -5.92 9.63 19.54
N ARG A 186 -6.15 10.86 19.03
CA ARG A 186 -5.10 11.60 18.28
C ARG A 186 -3.79 11.75 19.08
N LYS A 187 -3.91 11.89 20.40
CA LYS A 187 -2.77 12.00 21.31
C LYS A 187 -1.99 10.69 21.37
N GLU A 188 -2.67 9.55 21.54
CA GLU A 188 -2.04 8.24 21.55
C GLU A 188 -1.39 7.89 20.20
N LEU A 189 -2.05 8.25 19.09
CA LEU A 189 -1.46 8.11 17.76
C LEU A 189 -0.13 8.89 17.65
N ALA A 190 -0.11 10.14 18.14
CA ALA A 190 1.06 11.00 18.06
C ALA A 190 2.20 10.57 19.01
N GLU A 191 1.88 10.15 20.22
CA GLU A 191 2.87 9.87 21.27
C GLU A 191 3.37 8.42 21.27
N ARG A 192 2.56 7.46 20.79
CA ARG A 192 2.87 6.03 20.87
C ARG A 192 3.03 5.39 19.49
N VAL A 193 2.02 5.55 18.62
CA VAL A 193 1.98 4.85 17.33
C VAL A 193 2.98 5.42 16.34
N LYS A 194 2.94 6.73 16.08
CA LYS A 194 3.81 7.37 15.08
C LYS A 194 5.29 7.15 15.37
N PRO A 195 5.80 7.38 16.60
CA PRO A 195 7.22 7.17 16.90
C PRO A 195 7.62 5.70 16.78
N ARG A 196 6.77 4.78 17.27
CA ARG A 196 7.07 3.35 17.20
C ARG A 196 7.06 2.81 15.76
N MET A 197 6.09 3.22 14.94
CA MET A 197 6.07 2.84 13.54
C MET A 197 7.24 3.47 12.77
N ALA A 198 7.65 4.70 13.10
CA ALA A 198 8.86 5.31 12.54
C ALA A 198 10.11 4.50 12.90
N GLU A 199 10.27 4.15 14.19
CA GLU A 199 11.37 3.33 14.70
C GLU A 199 11.40 1.96 14.01
N LEU A 200 10.28 1.26 13.89
CA LEU A 200 10.22 -0.03 13.19
C LEU A 200 10.54 0.10 11.70
N ALA A 201 10.12 1.21 11.09
CA ALA A 201 10.39 1.50 9.69
C ALA A 201 11.81 2.03 9.44
N GLU A 202 12.59 2.35 10.48
CA GLU A 202 13.99 2.78 10.41
C GLU A 202 14.95 1.71 10.97
N GLY A 203 14.49 0.92 11.93
CA GLY A 203 15.19 -0.12 12.65
C GLY A 203 15.17 -1.42 11.86
N HIS A 204 16.16 -1.61 11.00
CA HIS A 204 16.10 -2.67 10.01
C HIS A 204 17.10 -3.80 10.28
N ARG A 205 16.56 -4.98 10.65
CA ARG A 205 17.18 -6.29 10.41
C ARG A 205 16.61 -6.97 9.14
N VAL A 206 16.11 -6.19 8.18
CA VAL A 206 15.70 -6.70 6.86
C VAL A 206 16.87 -6.67 5.89
N GLY A 207 16.82 -7.51 4.85
CA GLY A 207 17.82 -7.52 3.77
C GLY A 207 17.95 -6.17 3.06
N ASP A 208 19.13 -5.89 2.50
CA ASP A 208 19.48 -4.56 1.95
C ASP A 208 18.58 -4.11 0.80
N SER A 209 18.16 -5.05 -0.06
CA SER A 209 17.24 -4.77 -1.17
C SER A 209 15.86 -4.32 -0.69
N LEU A 210 15.29 -4.99 0.33
CA LEU A 210 14.00 -4.63 0.91
C LEU A 210 14.05 -3.25 1.57
N ARG A 211 15.14 -2.96 2.28
CA ARG A 211 15.39 -1.66 2.92
C ARG A 211 15.39 -0.52 1.91
N GLU A 212 16.09 -0.70 0.80
CA GLU A 212 16.19 0.34 -0.24
C GLU A 212 14.87 0.54 -0.98
N ALA A 213 14.14 -0.55 -1.26
CA ALA A 213 12.80 -0.48 -1.84
C ALA A 213 11.83 0.30 -0.93
N LEU A 214 11.80 -0.03 0.37
CA LEU A 214 10.99 0.69 1.35
C LEU A 214 11.37 2.16 1.42
N ARG A 215 12.67 2.48 1.54
CA ARG A 215 13.14 3.88 1.56
C ARG A 215 12.69 4.66 0.32
N THR A 216 12.80 4.05 -0.85
CA THR A 216 12.36 4.65 -2.11
C THR A 216 10.86 4.92 -2.13
N MET A 217 10.04 3.94 -1.72
CA MET A 217 8.58 4.09 -1.68
C MET A 217 8.15 5.15 -0.67
N ARG A 218 8.77 5.18 0.52
CA ARG A 218 8.54 6.21 1.54
C ARG A 218 8.87 7.61 1.01
N ALA A 219 10.01 7.77 0.34
CA ALA A 219 10.41 9.04 -0.27
C ALA A 219 9.47 9.47 -1.40
N ALA A 220 8.98 8.51 -2.19
CA ALA A 220 8.00 8.77 -3.25
C ALA A 220 6.69 9.32 -2.68
N MET A 221 6.19 8.75 -1.58
CA MET A 221 4.96 9.18 -0.90
C MET A 221 5.10 10.53 -0.19
N ALA A 222 6.19 10.74 0.56
CA ALA A 222 6.42 11.99 1.31
C ALA A 222 6.48 13.24 0.41
N ALA A 223 6.99 13.08 -0.82
CA ALA A 223 7.05 14.18 -1.80
C ALA A 223 5.67 14.56 -2.39
N VAL A 224 4.67 13.70 -2.24
CA VAL A 224 3.32 13.89 -2.82
C VAL A 224 2.33 14.40 -1.76
N THR A 225 2.37 13.88 -0.53
CA THR A 225 1.50 14.33 0.57
C THR A 225 1.79 15.78 1.01
N ALA A 226 3.05 16.22 0.94
CA ALA A 226 3.45 17.60 1.21
C ALA A 226 2.89 18.62 0.19
N ALA A 227 2.63 18.20 -1.05
CA ALA A 227 2.15 19.10 -2.10
C ALA A 227 0.66 19.47 -1.96
N THR A 228 -0.14 18.65 -1.27
CA THR A 228 -1.56 18.91 -0.98
C THR A 228 -1.80 19.81 0.23
N ALA A 229 -0.84 19.92 1.16
CA ALA A 229 -0.96 20.83 2.32
C ALA A 229 -0.76 22.31 1.93
N ALA A 230 -0.09 22.59 0.81
CA ALA A 230 0.19 23.95 0.36
C ALA A 230 -0.99 24.63 -0.37
N THR A 231 -1.99 23.88 -0.83
CA THR A 231 -3.12 24.46 -1.59
C THR A 231 -4.30 24.91 -0.73
N THR A 232 -4.37 24.51 0.54
CA THR A 232 -5.43 24.96 1.46
C THR A 232 -5.12 26.28 2.17
N ILE A 233 -3.84 26.70 2.24
CA ILE A 233 -3.47 27.97 2.85
C ILE A 233 -3.67 29.15 1.88
N ALA A 234 -3.54 28.93 0.56
CA ALA A 234 -3.73 29.99 -0.44
C ALA A 234 -5.21 30.35 -0.73
N ALA A 235 -6.17 29.59 -0.18
CA ALA A 235 -7.60 29.88 -0.30
C ALA A 235 -8.20 30.53 0.97
N ALA A 236 -7.36 30.88 1.95
CA ALA A 236 -7.78 31.49 3.22
C ALA A 236 -6.98 32.77 3.56
N ILE A 237 -6.61 33.56 2.54
CA ILE A 237 -6.09 34.92 2.70
C ILE A 237 -6.93 35.86 1.83
#